data_AF-A0A933AFP4-F1
#
_entry.id   AF-A0A933AFP4-F1
#
_cell.length_a   1.000
_cell.length_b   1.000
_cell.length_c   1.000
_cell.angle_alpha   90.00
_cell.angle_beta   90.00
_cell.angle_gamma   90.00
#
_symmetry.space_group_name_H-M   'P 1'
#
loop_
_entity.id
_entity.type
_entity.pdbx_description
1 polymer ?
#
loop_
_entity_poly.entity_id
_entity_poly.type
_entity_poly.pdbx_seq_one_letter_code
_entity_poly.pdbx_strand_id
1 'polypeptide(L)'
;MNLRVSWIKRTALASATAALLLVATVGGASAASKTVLLKANLHLVSGENPSAPAGIPADGSAKLLLLEDGTTLVKISLDNMDPARFPPGEICQAEAKAGSFSAKGLDLDLKETGTSVDYRTPGAVIAGDKAEVRVRCEFNGQRHETRWGGIFQPVSD
;
A
#
# COMPACT_ATOMS: atom_id res chain seq x y z
N MET A 1 -70.31 -51.17 -37.47
CA MET A 1 -69.55 -51.04 -38.74
C MET A 1 -68.68 -49.79 -38.65
N ASN A 2 -67.42 -49.95 -39.06
CA ASN A 2 -66.31 -49.01 -38.92
C ASN A 2 -66.59 -47.61 -39.49
N LEU A 3 -66.09 -46.57 -38.81
CA LEU A 3 -65.55 -45.37 -39.45
C LEU A 3 -64.40 -44.82 -38.58
N ARG A 4 -63.18 -45.12 -39.02
CA ARG A 4 -61.95 -44.41 -38.63
C ARG A 4 -61.94 -43.06 -39.36
N VAL A 5 -61.62 -41.96 -38.68
CA VAL A 5 -60.91 -40.82 -39.31
C VAL A 5 -60.01 -40.12 -38.30
N SER A 6 -58.79 -39.86 -38.76
CA SER A 6 -57.60 -39.29 -38.12
C SER A 6 -57.56 -37.75 -38.09
N TRP A 7 -56.55 -37.24 -37.37
CA TRP A 7 -55.92 -35.90 -37.44
C TRP A 7 -56.71 -34.80 -36.68
N ILE A 8 -56.11 -34.05 -35.74
CA ILE A 8 -55.04 -33.06 -35.93
C ILE A 8 -54.32 -32.86 -34.59
N LYS A 9 -53.00 -33.05 -34.56
CA LYS A 9 -52.15 -32.56 -33.46
C LYS A 9 -51.99 -31.06 -33.64
N ARG A 10 -52.60 -30.26 -32.75
CA ARG A 10 -52.39 -28.80 -32.72
C ARG A 10 -51.03 -28.52 -32.06
N THR A 11 -50.03 -28.27 -32.89
CA THR A 11 -48.82 -27.52 -32.51
C THR A 11 -49.21 -26.06 -32.24
N ALA A 12 -49.11 -25.64 -30.99
CA ALA A 12 -49.11 -24.22 -30.63
C ALA A 12 -47.69 -23.85 -30.17
N LEU A 13 -46.94 -23.23 -31.07
CA LEU A 13 -45.75 -22.44 -30.76
C LEU A 13 -46.22 -21.10 -30.21
N ALA A 14 -45.92 -20.81 -28.95
CA ALA A 14 -45.81 -19.44 -28.45
C ALA A 14 -45.20 -19.48 -27.04
N SER A 15 -43.90 -19.24 -26.92
CA SER A 15 -43.37 -18.63 -25.71
C SER A 15 -42.29 -17.64 -26.09
N ALA A 16 -42.64 -16.39 -25.86
CA ALA A 16 -41.88 -15.20 -26.10
C ALA A 16 -40.69 -15.12 -25.14
N THR A 17 -39.52 -14.89 -25.73
CA THR A 17 -38.50 -13.93 -25.30
C THR A 17 -38.53 -13.48 -23.83
N ALA A 18 -37.71 -14.12 -23.00
CA ALA A 18 -37.15 -13.49 -21.81
C ALA A 18 -35.67 -13.17 -22.13
N ALA A 19 -35.41 -11.96 -22.58
CA ALA A 19 -34.05 -11.42 -22.66
C ALA A 19 -33.56 -11.20 -21.23
N LEU A 20 -32.60 -12.03 -20.78
CA LEU A 20 -31.89 -11.81 -19.54
C LEU A 20 -31.01 -10.56 -19.73
N LEU A 21 -31.43 -9.43 -19.16
CA LEU A 21 -30.57 -8.28 -18.94
C LEU A 21 -29.51 -8.69 -17.91
N LEU A 22 -28.32 -9.08 -18.37
CA LEU A 22 -27.12 -9.01 -17.54
C LEU A 22 -26.83 -7.52 -17.32
N VAL A 23 -27.23 -7.00 -16.16
CA VAL A 23 -26.64 -5.77 -15.63
C VAL A 23 -25.21 -6.14 -15.25
N ALA A 24 -24.27 -5.89 -16.16
CA ALA A 24 -22.87 -5.80 -15.81
C ALA A 24 -22.74 -4.61 -14.87
N THR A 25 -22.73 -4.87 -13.56
CA THR A 25 -22.13 -3.92 -12.62
C THR A 25 -20.68 -3.79 -13.05
N VAL A 26 -20.39 -2.73 -13.79
CA VAL A 26 -19.06 -2.14 -13.87
C VAL A 26 -18.67 -1.74 -12.46
N GLY A 27 -18.29 -2.73 -11.65
CA GLY A 27 -17.40 -2.55 -10.54
C GLY A 27 -16.05 -2.20 -11.13
N GLY A 28 -15.95 -0.99 -11.69
CA GLY A 28 -14.67 -0.34 -11.82
C GLY A 28 -14.07 -0.41 -10.43
N ALA A 29 -12.91 -1.05 -10.30
CA ALA A 29 -12.08 -0.83 -9.15
C ALA A 29 -11.84 0.69 -9.13
N SER A 30 -12.63 1.41 -8.33
CA SER A 30 -12.28 2.74 -7.89
C SER A 30 -10.87 2.56 -7.36
N ALA A 31 -9.89 3.15 -8.04
CA ALA A 31 -8.60 3.34 -7.43
C ALA A 31 -8.91 4.23 -6.22
N ALA A 32 -9.08 3.61 -5.06
CA ALA A 32 -9.59 4.29 -3.87
C ALA A 32 -8.84 5.62 -3.73
N SER A 33 -9.55 6.72 -3.95
CA SER A 33 -9.01 8.06 -3.90
C SER A 33 -8.44 8.26 -2.51
N LYS A 34 -7.14 8.62 -2.45
CA LYS A 34 -6.44 8.87 -1.19
C LYS A 34 -6.12 10.33 -1.12
N THR A 35 -6.62 10.98 -0.08
CA THR A 35 -6.24 12.36 0.22
C THR A 35 -5.09 12.34 1.21
N VAL A 36 -3.98 13.02 0.92
CA VAL A 36 -2.89 13.18 1.88
C VAL A 36 -3.29 14.28 2.86
N LEU A 37 -3.46 13.93 4.13
CA LEU A 37 -3.83 14.88 5.19
C LEU A 37 -2.59 15.54 5.80
N LEU A 38 -1.59 14.72 6.14
CA LEU A 38 -0.36 15.16 6.77
C LEU A 38 0.84 14.53 6.06
N LYS A 39 1.97 15.24 6.05
CA LYS A 39 3.25 14.75 5.54
C LYS A 39 4.38 15.08 6.51
N ALA A 40 5.31 14.15 6.68
CA ALA A 40 6.62 14.39 7.28
C ALA A 40 7.71 14.04 6.26
N ASN A 41 8.67 14.93 6.05
CA ASN A 41 9.93 14.56 5.39
C ASN A 41 10.81 13.88 6.45
N LEU A 42 11.35 12.71 6.12
CA LEU A 42 12.18 11.92 7.02
C LEU A 42 13.62 12.07 6.60
N HIS A 43 14.45 12.57 7.51
CA HIS A 43 15.88 12.72 7.30
C HIS A 43 16.64 11.79 8.23
N LEU A 44 17.88 11.46 7.85
CA LEU A 44 18.80 10.71 8.69
C LEU A 44 18.98 11.43 10.04
N VAL A 45 18.69 10.71 11.13
CA VAL A 45 18.85 11.21 12.51
C VAL A 45 20.06 10.59 13.18
N SER A 46 20.31 9.31 12.94
CA SER A 46 21.41 8.57 13.58
C SER A 46 21.69 7.24 12.88
N GLY A 47 22.90 6.71 13.08
CA GLY A 47 23.31 5.41 12.58
C GLY A 47 24.22 5.52 11.35
N GLU A 48 24.37 4.42 10.63
CA GLU A 48 25.15 4.37 9.40
C GLU A 48 24.47 5.19 8.29
N ASN A 49 25.25 5.81 7.40
CA ASN A 49 24.70 6.44 6.20
C ASN A 49 24.30 5.35 5.19
N PRO A 50 23.01 5.12 4.90
CA PRO A 50 22.56 4.00 4.08
C PRO A 50 22.47 4.36 2.59
N SER A 51 22.90 5.57 2.20
CA SER A 51 22.75 6.07 0.83
C SER A 51 23.49 5.20 -0.19
N ALA A 52 22.85 4.94 -1.33
CA ALA A 52 23.51 4.35 -2.48
C ALA A 52 24.64 5.27 -3.01
N PRO A 53 25.69 4.72 -3.64
CA PRO A 53 26.79 5.52 -4.19
C PRO A 53 26.34 6.38 -5.38
N ALA A 54 25.85 7.59 -5.11
CA ALA A 54 25.48 8.57 -6.15
C ALA A 54 25.41 10.02 -5.63
N GLY A 55 25.80 10.27 -4.38
CA GLY A 55 25.69 11.59 -3.75
C GLY A 55 24.26 12.03 -3.42
N ILE A 56 23.26 11.22 -3.76
CA ILE A 56 21.86 11.41 -3.33
C ILE A 56 21.74 10.87 -1.91
N PRO A 57 21.18 11.62 -0.94
CA PRO A 57 20.90 11.10 0.39
C PRO A 57 19.79 10.04 0.37
N ALA A 58 19.92 9.03 1.23
CA ALA A 58 18.79 8.17 1.59
C ALA A 58 17.87 8.91 2.56
N ASP A 59 16.77 9.43 2.04
CA ASP A 59 15.72 10.12 2.78
C ASP A 59 14.42 9.32 2.73
N GLY A 60 13.37 9.83 3.37
CA GLY A 60 12.05 9.24 3.29
C GLY A 60 10.92 10.23 3.45
N SER A 61 9.71 9.69 3.45
CA SER A 61 8.51 10.44 3.79
C SER A 61 7.54 9.58 4.57
N ALA A 62 6.83 10.20 5.52
CA ALA A 62 5.65 9.64 6.14
C ALA A 62 4.43 10.45 5.71
N LYS A 63 3.31 9.79 5.46
CA LYS A 63 2.05 10.40 5.01
C LYS A 63 0.89 9.83 5.81
N LEU A 64 0.03 10.68 6.34
CA LEU A 64 -1.30 10.29 6.78
C LEU A 64 -2.25 10.42 5.58
N LEU A 65 -2.93 9.34 5.22
CA LEU A 65 -3.85 9.26 4.11
C LEU A 65 -5.26 9.07 4.64
N LEU A 66 -6.23 9.81 4.12
CA LEU A 66 -7.66 9.52 4.24
C LEU A 66 -8.09 8.65 3.05
N LEU A 67 -8.70 7.52 3.34
CA LEU A 67 -9.28 6.62 2.35
C LEU A 67 -10.75 6.96 2.08
N GLU A 68 -11.29 6.46 0.96
CA GLU A 68 -12.70 6.68 0.58
C GLU A 68 -13.70 6.15 1.60
N ASP A 69 -13.35 5.10 2.35
CA ASP A 69 -14.19 4.53 3.41
C ASP A 69 -14.14 5.35 4.72
N GLY A 70 -13.47 6.50 4.72
CA GLY A 70 -13.33 7.39 5.87
C GLY A 70 -12.24 6.96 6.86
N THR A 71 -11.53 5.85 6.60
CA THR A 71 -10.44 5.41 7.47
C THR A 71 -9.12 6.13 7.16
N THR A 72 -8.25 6.21 8.16
CA THR A 72 -6.92 6.80 8.01
C THR A 72 -5.84 5.72 7.95
N LEU A 73 -4.86 5.91 7.06
CA LEU A 73 -3.67 5.07 6.97
C LEU A 73 -2.40 5.89 7.07
N VAL A 74 -1.42 5.40 7.81
CA VAL A 74 -0.05 5.93 7.76
C VAL A 74 0.73 5.16 6.69
N LYS A 75 1.29 5.87 5.70
CA LYS A 75 2.28 5.34 4.76
C LYS A 75 3.66 5.88 5.11
N ILE A 76 4.66 5.01 5.24
CA ILE A 76 6.07 5.41 5.30
C ILE A 76 6.77 4.87 4.05
N SER A 77 7.64 5.69 3.46
CA SER A 77 8.49 5.38 2.31
C SER A 77 9.93 5.82 2.63
N LEU A 78 10.91 4.96 2.36
CA LEU A 78 12.35 5.27 2.37
C LEU A 78 12.89 5.05 0.96
N ASP A 79 13.75 5.94 0.49
CA ASP A 79 14.25 5.94 -0.88
C ASP A 79 15.79 5.93 -0.91
N ASN A 80 16.36 5.43 -2.01
CA ASN A 80 17.80 5.49 -2.30
C ASN A 80 18.70 4.80 -1.24
N MET A 81 18.20 3.71 -0.63
CA MET A 81 19.02 2.88 0.24
C MET A 81 19.91 1.94 -0.58
N ASP A 82 21.16 1.78 -0.16
CA ASP A 82 22.14 0.88 -0.76
C ASP A 82 21.77 -0.60 -0.51
N PRO A 83 21.40 -1.36 -1.54
CA PRO A 83 20.97 -2.75 -1.38
C PRO A 83 22.10 -3.68 -0.93
N ALA A 84 23.37 -3.31 -1.10
CA ALA A 84 24.49 -4.10 -0.61
C ALA A 84 24.60 -4.10 0.92
N ARG A 85 24.08 -3.05 1.57
CA ARG A 85 24.11 -2.83 3.02
C ARG A 85 22.75 -2.99 3.69
N PHE A 86 21.70 -2.72 2.93
CA PHE A 86 20.31 -2.85 3.34
C PHE A 86 19.55 -3.66 2.28
N PRO A 87 19.79 -4.99 2.20
CA PRO A 87 19.12 -5.84 1.23
C PRO A 87 17.60 -5.93 1.51
N PRO A 88 16.77 -6.18 0.47
CA PRO A 88 15.35 -6.44 0.65
C PRO A 88 15.08 -7.78 1.34
N GLY A 89 13.86 -7.95 1.87
CA GLY A 89 13.39 -9.16 2.54
C GLY A 89 13.68 -9.21 4.04
N GLU A 90 13.45 -10.38 4.63
CA GLU A 90 13.43 -10.60 6.10
C GLU A 90 14.79 -10.43 6.80
N ILE A 91 15.89 -10.33 6.04
CA ILE A 91 17.25 -10.08 6.55
C ILE A 91 17.33 -8.72 7.25
N CYS A 92 16.51 -7.78 6.77
CA CYS A 92 16.38 -6.45 7.34
C CYS A 92 14.99 -6.31 7.95
N GLN A 93 14.93 -5.79 9.17
CA GLN A 93 13.67 -5.44 9.82
C GLN A 93 13.60 -3.94 10.04
N ALA A 94 12.46 -3.37 9.67
CA ALA A 94 12.11 -2.01 9.99
C ALA A 94 11.13 -1.93 11.17
N GLU A 95 11.36 -0.95 12.02
CA GLU A 95 10.46 -0.52 13.08
C GLU A 95 10.01 0.91 12.77
N ALA A 96 8.70 1.13 12.77
CA ALA A 96 8.10 2.42 12.45
C ALA A 96 7.28 2.96 13.63
N LYS A 97 7.30 4.28 13.81
CA LYS A 97 6.47 5.03 14.77
C LYS A 97 5.93 6.29 14.11
N ALA A 98 4.65 6.57 14.29
CA ALA A 98 4.00 7.78 13.81
C ALA A 98 2.88 8.18 14.77
N GLY A 99 3.03 9.28 15.52
CA GLY A 99 2.07 9.64 16.56
C GLY A 99 1.88 8.51 17.58
N SER A 100 0.64 8.04 17.75
CA SER A 100 0.30 6.90 18.62
C SER A 100 0.53 5.51 17.99
N PHE A 101 0.82 5.45 16.70
CA PHE A 101 1.04 4.21 15.97
C PHE A 101 2.48 3.68 16.11
N SER A 102 2.63 2.36 16.21
CA SER A 102 3.92 1.65 16.14
C SER A 102 3.77 0.30 15.43
N ALA A 103 4.70 -0.02 14.52
CA ALA A 103 4.88 -1.36 13.97
C ALA A 103 6.35 -1.79 14.01
N LYS A 104 6.56 -3.10 13.98
CA LYS A 104 7.87 -3.76 14.02
C LYS A 104 7.86 -4.97 13.09
N GLY A 105 9.05 -5.43 12.71
CA GLY A 105 9.20 -6.60 11.83
C GLY A 105 8.67 -6.33 10.43
N LEU A 106 8.83 -5.10 9.94
CA LEU A 106 8.46 -4.74 8.59
C LEU A 106 9.60 -5.10 7.64
N ASP A 107 9.28 -5.83 6.58
CA ASP A 107 10.26 -6.19 5.56
C ASP A 107 10.61 -4.99 4.67
N LEU A 108 11.79 -5.06 4.07
CA LEU A 108 12.24 -4.13 3.06
C LEU A 108 11.85 -4.62 1.67
N ASP A 109 11.35 -3.72 0.84
CA ASP A 109 10.96 -3.99 -0.55
C ASP A 109 12.01 -3.45 -1.52
N LEU A 110 12.24 -4.18 -2.62
CA LEU A 110 13.03 -3.65 -3.74
C LEU A 110 12.17 -2.73 -4.62
N LYS A 111 12.70 -1.57 -4.98
CA LYS A 111 12.13 -0.61 -5.95
C LYS A 111 13.17 -0.29 -7.02
N GLU A 112 12.72 0.43 -8.06
CA GLU A 112 13.58 0.88 -9.16
C GLU A 112 14.77 1.72 -8.68
N THR A 113 14.64 2.42 -7.55
CA THR A 113 15.66 3.28 -6.94
C THR A 113 16.51 2.59 -5.87
N GLY A 114 16.40 1.26 -5.70
CA GLY A 114 17.12 0.49 -4.69
C GLY A 114 16.19 -0.14 -3.66
N THR A 115 16.69 -0.39 -2.44
CA THR A 115 15.85 -0.93 -1.37
C THR A 115 15.03 0.19 -0.71
N SER A 116 13.80 -0.12 -0.33
CA SER A 116 12.84 0.81 0.27
C SER A 116 12.04 0.13 1.38
N VAL A 117 11.30 0.90 2.17
CA VAL A 117 10.27 0.38 3.08
C VAL A 117 8.98 1.08 2.75
N ASP A 118 7.97 0.35 2.26
CA ASP A 118 6.64 0.87 1.98
C ASP A 118 5.61 0.18 2.90
N TYR A 119 5.29 0.80 4.04
CA TYR A 119 4.35 0.20 4.99
C TYR A 119 3.05 0.99 5.11
N ARG A 120 1.93 0.29 5.31
CA ARG A 120 0.60 0.88 5.50
C ARG A 120 -0.14 0.25 6.65
N THR A 121 -0.77 1.08 7.47
CA THR A 121 -1.45 0.63 8.67
C THR A 121 -2.46 1.67 9.16
N PRO A 122 -3.58 1.24 9.77
CA PRO A 122 -4.51 2.15 10.42
C PRO A 122 -3.85 2.87 11.60
N GLY A 123 -4.12 4.16 11.74
CA GLY A 123 -3.57 4.93 12.84
C GLY A 123 -4.13 6.36 12.93
N ALA A 124 -4.00 6.94 14.12
CA ALA A 124 -4.31 8.34 14.38
C ALA A 124 -3.00 9.13 14.51
N VAL A 125 -2.88 10.19 13.71
CA VAL A 125 -1.72 11.09 13.70
C VAL A 125 -2.26 12.51 13.59
N ILE A 126 -1.69 13.43 14.36
CA ILE A 126 -1.99 14.86 14.30
C ILE A 126 -0.76 15.65 13.83
N ALA A 127 -1.00 16.89 13.37
CA ALA A 127 0.09 17.79 13.05
C ALA A 127 0.96 18.04 14.30
N GLY A 128 2.28 18.06 14.12
CA GLY A 128 3.26 18.15 15.21
C GLY A 128 3.74 16.79 15.75
N ASP A 129 3.05 15.69 15.41
CA ASP A 129 3.51 14.35 15.79
C ASP A 129 4.84 13.99 15.11
N LYS A 130 5.63 13.18 15.81
CA LYS A 130 6.86 12.60 15.26
C LYS A 130 6.55 11.42 14.35
N ALA A 131 7.27 11.35 13.24
CA ALA A 131 7.39 10.19 12.39
C ALA A 131 8.83 9.67 12.48
N GLU A 132 9.01 8.39 12.74
CA GLU A 132 10.33 7.76 12.83
C GLU A 132 10.29 6.37 12.20
N VAL A 133 11.38 6.02 11.53
CA VAL A 133 11.61 4.67 11.06
C VAL A 133 13.05 4.30 11.37
N ARG A 134 13.25 3.08 11.84
CA ARG A 134 14.55 2.49 12.11
C ARG A 134 14.65 1.21 11.31
N VAL A 135 15.72 1.07 10.54
CA VAL A 135 16.02 -0.16 9.82
C VAL A 135 17.22 -0.81 10.49
N ARG A 136 17.12 -2.12 10.73
CA ARG A 136 18.22 -2.96 11.22
C ARG A 136 18.39 -4.15 10.30
N CYS A 137 19.61 -4.40 9.88
CA CYS A 137 19.98 -5.56 9.09
C CYS A 137 21.10 -6.31 9.79
N GLU A 138 21.01 -7.63 9.80
CA GLU A 138 22.08 -8.49 10.31
C GLU A 138 22.36 -9.59 9.29
N PHE A 139 23.49 -9.47 8.60
CA PHE A 139 23.94 -10.46 7.61
C PHE A 139 25.46 -10.48 7.53
N ASN A 140 26.02 -11.63 7.17
CA ASN A 140 27.48 -11.85 7.11
C ASN A 140 28.23 -11.46 8.40
N GLY A 141 27.57 -11.54 9.56
CA GLY A 141 28.14 -11.14 10.85
C GLY A 141 28.32 -9.63 11.05
N GLN A 142 27.78 -8.80 10.14
CA GLN A 142 27.74 -7.35 10.26
C GLN A 142 26.33 -6.89 10.62
N ARG A 143 26.27 -5.90 11.52
CA ARG A 143 25.02 -5.24 11.88
C ARG A 143 25.01 -3.84 11.28
N HIS A 144 24.03 -3.57 10.44
CA HIS A 144 23.76 -2.25 9.88
C HIS A 144 22.51 -1.68 10.54
N GLU A 145 22.58 -0.43 11.00
CA GLU A 145 21.44 0.23 11.62
C GLU A 145 21.41 1.70 11.26
N THR A 146 20.23 2.14 10.84
CA THR A 146 19.96 3.54 10.53
C THR A 146 18.58 3.95 11.01
N ARG A 147 18.46 5.21 11.43
CA ARG A 147 17.21 5.81 11.85
C ARG A 147 16.96 7.12 11.11
N TRP A 148 15.72 7.29 10.69
CA TRP A 148 15.19 8.51 10.13
C TRP A 148 14.11 9.09 11.04
N GLY A 149 13.92 10.40 10.94
CA GLY A 149 12.91 11.10 11.71
C GLY A 149 12.44 12.37 11.02
N GLY A 150 11.21 12.76 11.34
CA GLY A 150 10.56 13.97 10.87
C GLY A 150 9.35 14.33 11.72
N ILE A 151 8.72 15.45 11.40
CA ILE A 151 7.51 15.94 12.06
C ILE A 151 6.39 16.03 11.03
N PHE A 152 5.20 15.54 11.37
CA PHE A 152 4.03 15.67 10.52
C PHE A 152 3.57 17.13 10.47
N GLN A 153 3.35 17.60 9.26
CA GLN A 153 2.79 18.92 8.96
C GLN A 153 1.57 18.76 8.04
N PRO A 154 0.60 19.68 8.12
CA PRO A 154 -0.46 19.76 7.12
C PRO A 154 0.13 19.87 5.72
N VAL A 155 -0.47 19.18 4.76
CA VAL A 155 -0.17 19.44 3.35
C VAL A 155 -0.68 20.83 3.04
N SER A 156 0.22 21.73 2.65
CA SER A 156 -0.17 23.05 2.14
C SER A 156 -0.53 22.89 0.67
N ASP A 157 -1.69 23.41 0.27
CA ASP A 157 -2.10 23.50 -1.13
C ASP A 157 -1.22 24.46 -1.94
#